data_AF-A0A2R4VVM4-F1
#
_entry.id   AF-A0A2R4VVM4-F1
#
_cell.length_a   1.000
_cell.length_b   1.000
_cell.length_c   1.000
_cell.angle_alpha   90.00
_cell.angle_beta   90.00
_cell.angle_gamma   90.00
#
_symmetry.space_group_name_H-M   'P 1'
#
loop_
_entity.id
_entity.type
_entity.pdbx_description
1 polymer ?
#
loop_
_entity_poly.entity_id
_entity_poly.type
_entity_poly.pdbx_seq_one_letter_code
_entity_poly.pdbx_strand_id
1 'polypeptide(L)'
;MPFDLLDVKASVSDAVKAHTIGTHRVMAPEQTLDRVAPFLPIMGITRIANVTGLDAVGIPVVMVTRPNSRSISVSQGKGVTLAAAKASGVMESIETYHAERITLPLKFASFEELRWTHPVVDVDRLPRLSTGCFNPNSPILWIEGQDLLNGGPKWVPFEMVHLNFTVPMAPGHGAFLAGSNGLASGNHKVEAISHAVTELVERDATTLWRLQDPATQAATRIDLDSIDDPVCRSLIDRFEAAGVAVGVWETTSDVGLPAFLCRIVEREDLPQHSIRPATGMGCHVAREIALSRALTEAAQSRLTFIAGARDDMPRAEYERHLDPANHARWKALIVDGAGRRSFYDCPTSTAPTIEADLAHQLDRLRAVGIGEAVAVDLTRPEFGIPVVRVVVPGLEGADESPDYLLGERGLRSLGARAMEKAA
;
A
#
# COMPACT_ATOMS: atom_id res chain seq x y z
N MET A 1 41.14 8.03 -5.65
CA MET A 1 40.92 6.62 -6.03
C MET A 1 42.05 5.80 -5.44
N PRO A 2 41.80 4.62 -4.83
CA PRO A 2 40.51 3.93 -4.63
C PRO A 2 40.13 3.84 -3.13
N PHE A 3 38.90 3.71 -2.64
CA PHE A 3 37.64 3.09 -3.12
C PHE A 3 37.68 1.59 -3.40
N ASP A 4 38.54 0.84 -2.72
CA ASP A 4 38.49 -0.62 -2.72
C ASP A 4 38.68 -1.17 -1.30
N LEU A 5 37.89 -2.20 -0.98
CA LEU A 5 37.90 -3.02 0.24
C LEU A 5 37.04 -2.55 1.42
N LEU A 6 35.78 -2.26 1.16
CA LEU A 6 34.73 -2.89 1.95
C LEU A 6 34.16 -4.05 1.14
N ASP A 7 34.97 -5.10 1.04
CA ASP A 7 34.49 -6.45 0.77
C ASP A 7 33.68 -6.89 1.99
N VAL A 8 32.47 -6.35 2.13
CA VAL A 8 31.44 -6.92 2.98
C VAL A 8 30.77 -7.98 2.13
N LYS A 9 31.47 -9.11 1.95
CA LYS A 9 30.80 -10.40 2.05
C LYS A 9 30.13 -10.46 3.43
N ALA A 10 29.00 -9.78 3.57
CA ALA A 10 27.98 -10.22 4.50
C ALA A 10 27.43 -11.50 3.87
N SER A 11 28.10 -12.59 4.18
CA SER A 11 27.50 -13.90 4.18
C SER A 11 26.09 -13.79 4.74
N VAL A 12 25.12 -14.28 3.97
CA VAL A 12 23.85 -14.89 4.41
C VAL A 12 23.66 -14.80 5.93
N SER A 13 23.01 -13.73 6.35
CA SER A 13 22.37 -13.64 7.65
C SER A 13 20.94 -13.35 7.29
N ASP A 14 20.06 -14.33 7.45
CA ASP A 14 18.63 -14.19 7.17
C ASP A 14 18.14 -12.83 7.70
N ALA A 15 17.23 -12.13 7.01
CA ALA A 15 16.60 -10.90 7.48
C ALA A 15 15.68 -11.25 8.67
N VAL A 16 16.30 -11.61 9.78
CA VAL A 16 15.69 -11.97 11.05
C VAL A 16 14.94 -10.73 11.55
N LYS A 17 13.71 -10.96 11.98
CA LYS A 17 12.85 -9.91 12.52
C LYS A 17 13.39 -9.47 13.88
N ALA A 18 13.83 -8.22 13.98
CA ALA A 18 14.34 -7.63 15.23
C ALA A 18 13.29 -6.71 15.90
N HIS A 19 12.32 -6.21 15.13
CA HIS A 19 11.21 -5.42 15.63
C HIS A 19 9.91 -6.02 15.12
N THR A 20 9.02 -6.41 16.05
CA THR A 20 7.75 -7.09 15.74
C THR A 20 6.52 -6.39 16.34
N ILE A 21 6.70 -5.29 17.08
CA ILE A 21 5.59 -4.58 17.72
C ILE A 21 4.93 -3.65 16.71
N GLY A 22 3.70 -4.00 16.28
CA GLY A 22 2.92 -3.21 15.32
C GLY A 22 3.43 -3.26 13.87
N THR A 23 4.64 -3.79 13.62
CA THR A 23 5.19 -4.09 12.30
C THR A 23 6.33 -5.11 12.41
N HIS A 24 6.64 -5.84 11.34
CA HIS A 24 7.81 -6.72 11.26
C HIS A 24 8.94 -6.06 10.44
N ARG A 25 10.09 -5.83 11.08
CA ARG A 25 11.27 -5.18 10.49
C ARG A 25 12.57 -5.81 11.01
N VAL A 26 13.66 -5.69 10.24
CA VAL A 26 15.00 -6.15 10.65
C VAL A 26 15.67 -5.24 11.68
N MET A 27 15.11 -4.06 11.96
CA MET A 27 15.62 -3.14 12.97
C MET A 27 14.50 -2.25 13.54
N ALA A 28 14.78 -1.62 14.68
CA ALA A 28 13.86 -0.70 15.32
C ALA A 28 13.69 0.60 14.51
N PRO A 29 12.52 1.26 14.59
CA PRO A 29 12.27 2.48 13.83
C PRO A 29 13.24 3.63 14.15
N GLU A 30 13.74 3.73 15.39
CA GLU A 30 14.76 4.69 15.79
C GLU A 30 16.07 4.46 15.01
N GLN A 31 16.49 3.21 14.86
CA GLN A 31 17.69 2.85 14.11
C GLN A 31 17.52 3.14 12.62
N THR A 32 16.33 2.91 12.06
CA THR A 32 15.99 3.31 10.69
C THR A 32 16.12 4.83 10.52
N LEU A 33 15.55 5.61 11.44
CA LEU A 33 15.62 7.07 11.42
C LEU A 33 17.06 7.58 11.49
N ASP A 34 17.87 7.04 12.42
CA ASP A 34 19.27 7.42 12.57
C ASP A 34 20.08 7.10 11.30
N ARG A 35 19.81 5.95 10.67
CA ARG A 35 20.47 5.53 9.42
C ARG A 35 20.19 6.48 8.26
N VAL A 36 18.96 6.98 8.13
CA VAL A 36 18.55 7.81 6.98
C VAL A 36 18.64 9.31 7.24
N ALA A 37 18.79 9.73 8.50
CA ALA A 37 18.87 11.13 8.90
C ALA A 37 19.89 11.98 8.08
N PRO A 38 21.11 11.49 7.76
CA PRO A 38 22.07 12.26 6.97
C PRO A 38 21.59 12.60 5.55
N PHE A 39 20.66 11.81 4.99
CA PHE A 39 20.19 11.96 3.62
C PHE A 39 18.96 12.86 3.48
N LEU A 40 18.26 13.16 4.58
CA LEU A 40 17.02 13.95 4.54
C LEU A 40 17.18 15.30 3.83
N PRO A 41 18.24 16.11 4.09
CA PRO A 41 18.43 17.37 3.39
C PRO A 41 18.73 17.18 1.89
N ILE A 42 19.49 16.13 1.53
CA ILE A 42 19.84 15.80 0.14
C ILE A 42 18.59 15.40 -0.65
N MET A 43 17.67 14.69 0.01
CA MET A 43 16.39 14.28 -0.54
C MET A 43 15.33 15.39 -0.46
N GLY A 44 15.68 16.58 0.04
CA GLY A 44 14.80 17.74 0.10
C GLY A 44 13.70 17.66 1.16
N ILE A 45 13.82 16.77 2.14
CA ILE A 45 12.90 16.71 3.28
C ILE A 45 13.22 17.88 4.20
N THR A 46 12.31 18.85 4.26
CA THR A 46 12.50 20.09 5.02
C THR A 46 11.84 20.06 6.39
N ARG A 47 10.85 19.18 6.58
CA ARG A 47 10.07 19.11 7.83
C ARG A 47 9.50 17.71 8.06
N ILE A 48 9.57 17.27 9.31
CA ILE A 48 8.85 16.10 9.83
C ILE A 48 7.97 16.62 10.98
N ALA A 49 6.69 16.87 10.71
CA ALA A 49 5.75 17.44 11.67
C ALA A 49 4.94 16.35 12.37
N ASN A 50 4.97 16.30 13.70
CA ASN A 50 4.02 15.50 14.46
C ASN A 50 2.68 16.22 14.51
N VAL A 51 1.68 15.65 13.83
CA VAL A 51 0.33 16.24 13.73
C VAL A 51 -0.69 15.56 14.63
N THR A 52 -0.30 14.52 15.36
CA THR A 52 -1.17 13.73 16.26
C THR A 52 -2.11 14.58 17.11
N GLY A 53 -1.64 15.72 17.64
CA GLY A 53 -2.43 16.60 18.51
C GLY A 53 -3.52 17.41 17.82
N LEU A 54 -3.68 17.30 16.50
CA LEU A 54 -4.81 17.90 15.77
C LEU A 54 -6.08 17.03 15.86
N ASP A 55 -5.97 15.76 16.28
CA ASP A 55 -7.10 14.85 16.49
C ASP A 55 -7.18 14.41 17.95
N ALA A 56 -8.37 13.99 18.39
CA ALA A 56 -8.62 13.56 19.77
C ALA A 56 -8.23 12.09 20.01
N VAL A 57 -8.06 11.29 18.95
CA VAL A 57 -7.76 9.84 19.02
C VAL A 57 -6.38 9.55 19.62
N GLY A 58 -5.39 10.41 19.37
CA GLY A 58 -4.06 10.25 19.96
C GLY A 58 -3.24 9.07 19.40
N ILE A 59 -3.57 8.55 18.22
CA ILE A 59 -2.73 7.61 17.48
C ILE A 59 -1.64 8.40 16.72
N PRO A 60 -0.34 8.04 16.84
CA PRO A 60 0.74 8.79 16.21
C PRO A 60 0.63 8.91 14.68
N VAL A 61 0.56 10.15 14.21
CA VAL A 61 0.60 10.51 12.79
C VAL A 61 1.57 11.67 12.57
N VAL A 62 2.38 11.58 11.51
CA VAL A 62 3.31 12.63 11.10
C VAL A 62 3.13 13.01 9.63
N MET A 63 3.56 14.22 9.30
CA MET A 63 3.68 14.71 7.93
C MET A 63 5.15 14.95 7.58
N VAL A 64 5.60 14.42 6.45
CA VAL A 64 6.97 14.60 5.94
C VAL A 64 6.92 15.44 4.67
N THR A 65 7.46 16.64 4.73
CA THR A 65 7.35 17.64 3.65
C THR A 65 8.60 17.67 2.79
N ARG A 66 8.44 17.45 1.48
CA ARG A 66 9.42 17.68 0.42
C ARG A 66 8.84 18.66 -0.61
N PRO A 67 9.05 19.98 -0.46
CA PRO A 67 8.38 20.99 -1.29
C PRO A 67 8.63 20.86 -2.80
N ASN A 68 9.82 20.40 -3.19
CA ASN A 68 10.21 20.22 -4.61
C ASN A 68 10.08 18.75 -5.05
N SER A 69 9.10 18.03 -4.48
CA SER A 69 8.72 16.70 -4.93
C SER A 69 8.23 16.77 -6.38
N ARG A 70 8.53 15.74 -7.18
CA ARG A 70 8.03 15.63 -8.56
C ARG A 70 6.70 14.90 -8.64
N SER A 71 6.18 14.45 -7.49
CA SER A 71 4.85 13.88 -7.31
C SER A 71 4.07 14.67 -6.26
N ILE A 72 3.89 14.12 -5.05
CA ILE A 72 3.22 14.79 -3.93
C ILE A 72 4.25 15.41 -2.97
N SER A 73 3.98 16.63 -2.51
CA SER A 73 4.89 17.39 -1.64
C SER A 73 4.91 16.91 -0.18
N VAL A 74 3.92 16.10 0.21
CA VAL A 74 3.73 15.65 1.59
C VAL A 74 3.47 14.15 1.61
N SER A 75 4.38 13.40 2.23
CA SER A 75 4.18 12.00 2.62
C SER A 75 3.60 11.93 4.03
N GLN A 76 2.84 10.89 4.32
CA GLN A 76 2.21 10.70 5.63
C GLN A 76 2.82 9.51 6.34
N GLY A 77 3.03 9.63 7.64
CA GLY A 77 3.58 8.56 8.46
C GLY A 77 2.63 8.15 9.55
N LYS A 78 2.49 6.84 9.77
CA LYS A 78 1.63 6.28 10.81
C LYS A 78 2.34 5.17 11.58
N GLY A 79 1.95 4.97 12.83
CA GLY A 79 2.51 3.90 13.63
C GLY A 79 2.01 3.88 15.06
N VAL A 80 2.28 2.77 15.75
CA VAL A 80 1.90 2.56 17.15
C VAL A 80 2.72 3.40 18.13
N THR A 81 3.89 3.87 17.70
CA THR A 81 4.74 4.84 18.40
C THR A 81 5.06 6.03 17.49
N LEU A 82 5.47 7.15 18.08
CA LEU A 82 5.90 8.31 17.31
C LEU A 82 7.14 8.01 16.44
N ALA A 83 8.07 7.18 16.91
CA ALA A 83 9.23 6.76 16.13
C ALA A 83 8.81 5.94 14.91
N ALA A 84 7.89 4.98 15.09
CA ALA A 84 7.33 4.20 13.98
C ALA A 84 6.60 5.09 12.95
N ALA A 85 5.80 6.07 13.42
CA ALA A 85 5.14 7.02 12.53
C ALA A 85 6.15 7.88 11.76
N LYS A 86 7.20 8.39 12.43
CA LYS A 86 8.30 9.11 11.78
C LYS A 86 9.01 8.25 10.74
N ALA A 87 9.39 7.02 11.09
CA ALA A 87 10.05 6.11 10.17
C ALA A 87 9.15 5.83 8.94
N SER A 88 7.86 5.55 9.15
CA SER A 88 6.89 5.35 8.07
C SER A 88 6.85 6.54 7.10
N GLY A 89 6.66 7.77 7.59
CA GLY A 89 6.53 8.93 6.72
C GLY A 89 7.85 9.33 6.04
N VAL A 90 8.98 9.13 6.72
CA VAL A 90 10.31 9.41 6.16
C VAL A 90 10.62 8.41 5.05
N MET A 91 10.40 7.12 5.30
CA MET A 91 10.67 6.06 4.32
C MET A 91 9.76 6.17 3.10
N GLU A 92 8.48 6.52 3.27
CA GLU A 92 7.55 6.82 2.15
C GLU A 92 8.03 8.02 1.30
N SER A 93 8.59 9.06 1.95
CA SER A 93 9.18 10.17 1.22
C SER A 93 10.43 9.72 0.44
N ILE A 94 11.29 8.91 1.04
CA ILE A 94 12.49 8.36 0.39
C ILE A 94 12.13 7.49 -0.82
N GLU A 95 11.15 6.60 -0.68
CA GLU A 95 10.59 5.78 -1.77
C GLU A 95 10.25 6.64 -2.99
N THR A 96 9.46 7.68 -2.73
CA THR A 96 9.01 8.61 -3.75
C THR A 96 10.19 9.36 -4.37
N TYR A 97 11.18 9.79 -3.58
CA TYR A 97 12.37 10.47 -4.10
C TYR A 97 13.12 9.62 -5.13
N HIS A 98 13.25 8.31 -4.87
CA HIS A 98 13.88 7.35 -5.76
C HIS A 98 13.05 7.14 -7.04
N ALA A 99 11.73 6.92 -6.91
CA ALA A 99 10.83 6.71 -8.05
C ALA A 99 10.69 7.94 -8.97
N GLU A 100 10.99 9.14 -8.46
CA GLU A 100 11.02 10.40 -9.23
C GLU A 100 12.32 10.63 -10.02
N ARG A 101 13.39 9.90 -9.69
CA ARG A 101 14.78 10.15 -10.14
C ARG A 101 15.45 8.88 -10.65
N ILE A 102 14.69 8.06 -11.36
CA ILE A 102 15.17 6.82 -11.96
C ILE A 102 16.21 7.15 -13.03
N THR A 103 17.39 6.57 -12.90
CA THR A 103 18.53 6.68 -13.85
C THR A 103 18.88 5.36 -14.52
N LEU A 104 18.06 4.34 -14.29
CA LEU A 104 18.22 3.01 -14.88
C LEU A 104 18.02 3.05 -16.40
N PRO A 105 18.68 2.15 -17.16
CA PRO A 105 18.51 2.06 -18.59
C PRO A 105 17.05 1.79 -18.98
N LEU A 106 16.57 2.53 -19.98
CA LEU A 106 15.25 2.34 -20.57
C LEU A 106 15.39 1.84 -22.00
N LYS A 107 14.41 1.06 -22.46
CA LYS A 107 14.24 0.74 -23.89
C LYS A 107 12.99 1.45 -24.41
N PHE A 108 13.13 2.12 -25.54
CA PHE A 108 11.99 2.66 -26.28
C PHE A 108 11.67 1.72 -27.44
N ALA A 109 10.59 0.95 -27.31
CA ALA A 109 10.20 -0.09 -28.27
C ALA A 109 8.70 -0.39 -28.14
N SER A 110 8.09 -0.90 -29.19
CA SER A 110 6.75 -1.49 -29.10
C SER A 110 6.79 -2.83 -28.36
N PHE A 111 5.65 -3.27 -27.84
CA PHE A 111 5.56 -4.61 -27.23
C PHE A 111 5.85 -5.70 -28.24
N GLU A 112 5.34 -5.58 -29.47
CA GLU A 112 5.58 -6.56 -30.52
C GLU A 112 7.06 -6.67 -30.89
N GLU A 113 7.84 -5.58 -30.88
CA GLU A 113 9.30 -5.68 -31.10
C GLU A 113 10.02 -6.29 -29.91
N LEU A 114 9.66 -5.86 -28.69
CA LEU A 114 10.41 -6.20 -27.49
C LEU A 114 10.23 -7.67 -27.10
N ARG A 115 9.02 -8.22 -27.23
CA ARG A 115 8.69 -9.61 -26.85
C ARG A 115 9.48 -10.70 -27.60
N TRP A 116 10.04 -10.38 -28.77
CA TRP A 116 10.88 -11.31 -29.53
C TRP A 116 12.34 -11.33 -29.09
N THR A 117 12.77 -10.31 -28.34
CA THR A 117 14.18 -10.13 -27.95
C THR A 117 14.41 -10.17 -26.45
N HIS A 118 13.37 -9.91 -25.65
CA HIS A 118 13.45 -9.89 -24.19
C HIS A 118 12.21 -10.53 -23.57
N PRO A 119 12.30 -11.12 -22.36
CA PRO A 119 11.13 -11.49 -21.57
C PRO A 119 10.37 -10.23 -21.15
N VAL A 120 9.10 -10.13 -21.53
CA VAL A 120 8.21 -9.03 -21.17
C VAL A 120 7.08 -9.58 -20.30
N VAL A 121 6.57 -8.78 -19.35
CA VAL A 121 5.38 -9.16 -18.59
C VAL A 121 4.15 -9.34 -19.46
N ASP A 122 3.19 -10.10 -18.97
CA ASP A 122 1.87 -10.22 -19.57
C ASP A 122 1.09 -8.90 -19.47
N VAL A 123 1.18 -8.09 -20.52
CA VAL A 123 0.55 -6.77 -20.64
C VAL A 123 -0.98 -6.80 -20.65
N ASP A 124 -1.58 -7.95 -20.94
CA ASP A 124 -3.03 -8.11 -20.91
C ASP A 124 -3.57 -8.31 -19.49
N ARG A 125 -2.70 -8.72 -18.56
CA ARG A 125 -3.03 -8.88 -17.15
C ARG A 125 -2.64 -7.68 -16.29
N LEU A 126 -2.02 -6.64 -16.86
CA LEU A 126 -1.70 -5.41 -16.13
C LEU A 126 -2.96 -4.57 -15.85
N PRO A 127 -3.05 -3.89 -14.68
CA PRO A 127 -4.09 -2.90 -14.39
C PRO A 127 -4.16 -1.80 -15.47
N ARG A 128 -5.33 -1.66 -16.11
CA ARG A 128 -5.55 -0.69 -17.22
C ARG A 128 -6.38 0.50 -16.80
N LEU A 129 -6.24 1.58 -17.58
CA LEU A 129 -7.09 2.76 -17.50
C LEU A 129 -8.09 2.80 -18.66
N SER A 130 -9.25 3.40 -18.44
CA SER A 130 -10.31 3.65 -19.44
C SER A 130 -9.95 4.78 -20.40
N THR A 131 -9.01 5.65 -19.98
CA THR A 131 -8.61 6.87 -20.68
C THR A 131 -7.54 6.64 -21.75
N GLY A 132 -6.89 5.47 -21.76
CA GLY A 132 -5.84 5.13 -22.71
C GLY A 132 -5.99 3.72 -23.27
N CYS A 133 -5.72 3.57 -24.57
CA CYS A 133 -5.68 2.27 -25.22
C CYS A 133 -4.22 1.83 -25.42
N PHE A 134 -3.84 0.71 -24.83
CA PHE A 134 -2.57 0.07 -25.15
C PHE A 134 -2.57 -0.42 -26.60
N ASN A 135 -1.62 0.05 -27.41
CA ASN A 135 -1.39 -0.46 -28.75
C ASN A 135 -0.06 -1.22 -28.77
N PRO A 136 -0.06 -2.54 -29.04
CA PRO A 136 1.14 -3.37 -28.97
C PRO A 136 2.19 -3.03 -30.04
N ASN A 137 1.82 -2.25 -31.07
CA ASN A 137 2.72 -1.75 -32.12
C ASN A 137 3.20 -0.31 -31.89
N SER A 138 2.65 0.39 -30.89
CA SER A 138 3.12 1.73 -30.54
C SER A 138 4.30 1.63 -29.57
N PRO A 139 5.39 2.37 -29.80
CA PRO A 139 6.54 2.33 -28.91
C PRO A 139 6.23 3.03 -27.59
N ILE A 140 6.64 2.38 -26.49
CA ILE A 140 6.61 2.92 -25.13
C ILE A 140 7.97 2.74 -24.46
N LEU A 141 8.16 3.36 -23.29
CA LEU A 141 9.35 3.14 -22.47
C LEU A 141 9.17 1.88 -21.62
N TRP A 142 10.19 1.04 -21.62
CA TRP A 142 10.29 -0.18 -20.82
C TRP A 142 11.49 -0.10 -19.89
N ILE A 143 11.37 -0.74 -18.74
CA ILE A 143 12.43 -0.86 -17.74
C ILE A 143 12.56 -2.32 -17.29
N GLU A 144 13.79 -2.75 -17.06
CA GLU A 144 14.09 -4.11 -16.61
C GLU A 144 13.92 -4.25 -15.10
N GLY A 145 13.31 -5.34 -14.68
CA GLY A 145 13.29 -5.81 -13.30
C GLY A 145 13.60 -7.30 -13.22
N GLN A 146 13.52 -7.85 -12.01
CA GLN A 146 13.77 -9.25 -11.71
C GLN A 146 12.45 -9.98 -11.47
N ASP A 147 12.17 -11.05 -12.21
CA ASP A 147 11.01 -11.92 -11.95
C ASP A 147 11.28 -12.72 -10.66
N LEU A 148 10.47 -12.48 -9.64
CA LEU A 148 10.56 -13.08 -8.31
C LEU A 148 10.00 -14.51 -8.28
N LEU A 149 9.12 -14.87 -9.23
CA LEU A 149 8.48 -16.18 -9.27
C LEU A 149 9.24 -17.15 -10.17
N ASN A 150 9.81 -16.67 -11.28
CA ASN A 150 10.46 -17.53 -12.26
C ASN A 150 11.99 -17.33 -12.33
N GLY A 151 12.52 -16.28 -11.72
CA GLY A 151 13.91 -15.88 -11.89
C GLY A 151 14.19 -15.22 -13.25
N GLY A 152 15.38 -14.64 -13.38
CA GLY A 152 15.81 -13.91 -14.57
C GLY A 152 15.20 -12.50 -14.76
N PRO A 153 15.75 -11.72 -15.70
CA PRO A 153 15.28 -10.37 -16.01
C PRO A 153 13.94 -10.40 -16.75
N LYS A 154 13.12 -9.38 -16.51
CA LYS A 154 11.81 -9.20 -17.16
C LYS A 154 11.48 -7.73 -17.30
N TRP A 155 10.93 -7.34 -18.45
CA TRP A 155 10.66 -5.95 -18.80
C TRP A 155 9.22 -5.57 -18.48
N VAL A 156 9.04 -4.41 -17.85
CA VAL A 156 7.74 -3.82 -17.49
C VAL A 156 7.58 -2.43 -18.10
N PRO A 157 6.33 -1.97 -18.36
CA PRO A 157 6.10 -0.60 -18.78
C PRO A 157 6.65 0.40 -17.76
N PHE A 158 7.47 1.34 -18.21
CA PHE A 158 8.11 2.34 -17.35
C PHE A 158 7.08 3.24 -16.65
N GLU A 159 5.93 3.49 -17.28
CA GLU A 159 4.82 4.27 -16.72
C GLU A 159 4.27 3.72 -15.40
N MET A 160 4.42 2.41 -15.14
CA MET A 160 4.01 1.78 -13.89
C MET A 160 5.08 1.88 -12.79
N VAL A 161 6.26 2.41 -13.10
CA VAL A 161 7.41 2.42 -12.19
C VAL A 161 7.71 3.83 -11.68
N HIS A 162 7.76 4.82 -12.57
CA HIS A 162 8.16 6.18 -12.22
C HIS A 162 7.05 6.99 -11.54
N LEU A 163 7.45 7.95 -10.70
CA LEU A 163 6.56 8.93 -10.07
C LEU A 163 6.91 10.38 -10.47
N ASN A 164 7.68 10.58 -11.53
CA ASN A 164 7.94 11.92 -12.03
C ASN A 164 6.76 12.45 -12.84
N PHE A 165 5.92 13.28 -12.23
CA PHE A 165 4.76 13.92 -12.86
C PHE A 165 5.04 15.37 -13.29
N THR A 166 6.31 15.80 -13.24
CA THR A 166 6.73 17.15 -13.69
C THR A 166 7.15 17.20 -15.16
N VAL A 167 7.21 16.04 -15.81
CA VAL A 167 7.56 15.91 -17.24
C VAL A 167 6.33 15.50 -18.03
N PRO A 168 6.20 15.92 -19.31
CA PRO A 168 5.14 15.44 -20.18
C PRO A 168 5.13 13.92 -20.27
N MET A 169 3.94 13.33 -20.40
CA MET A 169 3.81 11.89 -20.65
C MET A 169 4.57 11.53 -21.93
N ALA A 170 5.37 10.47 -21.86
CA ALA A 170 6.04 9.95 -23.05
C ALA A 170 5.03 9.37 -24.05
N PRO A 171 5.34 9.33 -25.35
CA PRO A 171 4.45 8.74 -26.35
C PRO A 171 4.01 7.33 -25.95
N GLY A 172 2.71 7.05 -26.10
CA GLY A 172 2.09 5.76 -25.80
C GLY A 172 1.85 5.45 -24.32
N HIS A 173 2.23 6.32 -23.38
CA HIS A 173 1.84 6.21 -21.98
C HIS A 173 0.36 6.55 -21.77
N GLY A 174 -0.19 6.11 -20.64
CA GLY A 174 -1.57 6.37 -20.21
C GLY A 174 -2.49 5.16 -20.33
N ALA A 175 -1.96 4.01 -20.74
CA ALA A 175 -2.74 2.78 -20.88
C ALA A 175 -2.80 1.96 -19.58
N PHE A 176 -1.80 2.10 -18.72
CA PHE A 176 -1.70 1.36 -17.47
C PHE A 176 -1.85 2.28 -16.26
N LEU A 177 -2.28 1.71 -15.13
CA LEU A 177 -2.45 2.46 -13.89
C LEU A 177 -1.10 2.92 -13.35
N ALA A 178 -0.74 4.18 -13.61
CA ALA A 178 0.42 4.84 -13.01
C ALA A 178 0.10 5.30 -11.58
N GLY A 179 0.99 4.99 -10.63
CA GLY A 179 0.78 5.35 -9.23
C GLY A 179 1.86 4.84 -8.29
N SER A 180 1.64 5.01 -6.99
CA SER A 180 2.57 4.55 -5.95
C SER A 180 2.39 3.07 -5.58
N ASN A 181 1.34 2.39 -6.05
CA ASN A 181 1.09 0.97 -5.74
C ASN A 181 2.29 0.05 -6.02
N GLY A 182 2.73 -0.69 -5.01
CA GLY A 182 3.87 -1.59 -5.10
C GLY A 182 5.22 -0.88 -5.05
N LEU A 183 5.26 0.41 -4.73
CA LEU A 183 6.50 1.09 -4.32
C LEU A 183 6.72 0.82 -2.85
N ALA A 184 7.91 0.38 -2.48
CA ALA A 184 8.26 0.24 -1.08
C ALA A 184 9.76 0.38 -0.86
N SER A 185 10.11 0.81 0.34
CA SER A 185 11.45 0.79 0.87
C SER A 185 11.54 -0.12 2.07
N GLY A 186 12.77 -0.40 2.47
CA GLY A 186 13.03 -1.22 3.65
C GLY A 186 14.46 -1.06 4.11
N ASN A 187 14.72 -1.54 5.31
CA ASN A 187 16.07 -1.61 5.84
C ASN A 187 16.90 -2.70 5.12
N HIS A 188 16.23 -3.65 4.48
CA HIS A 188 16.77 -4.70 3.63
C HIS A 188 15.95 -4.83 2.33
N LYS A 189 16.54 -5.32 1.24
CA LYS A 189 15.83 -5.45 -0.05
C LYS A 189 14.63 -6.39 0.03
N VAL A 190 14.76 -7.49 0.76
CA VAL A 190 13.67 -8.45 1.00
C VAL A 190 12.53 -7.82 1.81
N GLU A 191 12.84 -6.92 2.74
CA GLU A 191 11.83 -6.16 3.50
C GLU A 191 11.03 -5.23 2.59
N ALA A 192 11.72 -4.51 1.69
CA ALA A 192 11.08 -3.65 0.71
C ALA A 192 10.18 -4.46 -0.24
N ILE A 193 10.67 -5.57 -0.79
CA ILE A 193 9.90 -6.45 -1.68
C ILE A 193 8.67 -7.02 -0.96
N SER A 194 8.86 -7.51 0.27
CA SER A 194 7.75 -8.08 1.03
C SER A 194 6.65 -7.05 1.31
N HIS A 195 7.02 -5.82 1.70
CA HIS A 195 6.04 -4.77 1.90
C HIS A 195 5.33 -4.43 0.57
N ALA A 196 6.05 -4.23 -0.53
CA ALA A 196 5.44 -3.97 -1.84
C ALA A 196 4.45 -5.07 -2.27
N VAL A 197 4.77 -6.35 -2.04
CA VAL A 197 3.87 -7.47 -2.35
C VAL A 197 2.62 -7.41 -1.47
N THR A 198 2.76 -7.22 -0.16
CA THR A 198 1.59 -7.11 0.73
C THR A 198 0.71 -5.91 0.39
N GLU A 199 1.28 -4.79 -0.05
CA GLU A 199 0.50 -3.63 -0.49
C GLU A 199 -0.30 -3.95 -1.77
N LEU A 200 0.29 -4.63 -2.75
CA LEU A 200 -0.45 -5.02 -3.95
C LEU A 200 -1.58 -5.99 -3.63
N VAL A 201 -1.36 -6.94 -2.73
CA VAL A 201 -2.39 -7.88 -2.27
C VAL A 201 -3.48 -7.16 -1.46
N GLU A 202 -3.15 -6.13 -0.67
CA GLU A 202 -4.11 -5.29 0.03
C GLU A 202 -5.10 -4.63 -0.92
N ARG A 203 -4.58 -4.04 -2.02
CA ARG A 203 -5.39 -3.38 -3.05
C ARG A 203 -6.26 -4.37 -3.78
N ASP A 204 -5.69 -5.49 -4.19
CA ASP A 204 -6.41 -6.59 -4.83
C ASP A 204 -7.57 -7.11 -3.95
N ALA A 205 -7.26 -7.48 -2.71
CA ALA A 205 -8.21 -8.02 -1.76
C ALA A 205 -9.34 -7.02 -1.46
N THR A 206 -9.00 -5.73 -1.29
CA THR A 206 -10.00 -4.69 -1.03
C THR A 206 -10.90 -4.45 -2.25
N THR A 207 -10.33 -4.38 -3.45
CA THR A 207 -11.11 -4.23 -4.69
C THR A 207 -12.10 -5.40 -4.84
N LEU A 208 -11.63 -6.64 -4.68
CA LEU A 208 -12.49 -7.83 -4.75
C LEU A 208 -13.58 -7.84 -3.66
N TRP A 209 -13.25 -7.43 -2.43
CA TRP A 209 -14.22 -7.33 -1.33
C TRP A 209 -15.31 -6.29 -1.62
N ARG A 210 -14.95 -5.14 -2.21
CA ARG A 210 -15.91 -4.07 -2.57
C ARG A 210 -16.90 -4.49 -3.66
N LEU A 211 -16.52 -5.42 -4.53
CA LEU A 211 -17.39 -5.97 -5.57
C LEU A 211 -18.43 -6.96 -5.05
N GLN A 212 -18.22 -7.53 -3.85
CA GLN A 212 -19.16 -8.43 -3.20
C GLN A 212 -20.49 -7.75 -2.88
N ASP A 213 -21.53 -8.54 -2.66
CA ASP A 213 -22.81 -8.03 -2.21
C ASP A 213 -22.77 -7.63 -0.71
N PRO A 214 -23.71 -6.78 -0.25
CA PRO A 214 -23.73 -6.31 1.13
C PRO A 214 -23.84 -7.41 2.19
N ALA A 215 -24.48 -8.54 1.91
CA ALA A 215 -24.62 -9.62 2.88
C ALA A 215 -23.29 -10.36 3.08
N THR A 216 -22.57 -10.64 1.98
CA THR A 216 -21.21 -11.20 2.04
C THR A 216 -20.25 -10.26 2.77
N GLN A 217 -20.30 -8.96 2.45
CA GLN A 217 -19.51 -7.95 3.18
C GLN A 217 -19.85 -7.94 4.67
N ALA A 218 -21.15 -7.94 5.04
CA ALA A 218 -21.56 -7.98 6.43
C ALA A 218 -21.10 -9.25 7.17
N ALA A 219 -21.06 -10.41 6.50
CA ALA A 219 -20.61 -11.67 7.08
C ALA A 219 -19.11 -11.68 7.43
N THR A 220 -18.31 -10.86 6.76
CA THR A 220 -16.86 -10.69 7.04
C THR A 220 -16.56 -9.67 8.14
N ARG A 221 -17.59 -9.03 8.71
CA ARG A 221 -17.41 -8.07 9.79
C ARG A 221 -16.88 -8.77 11.04
N ILE A 222 -15.73 -8.30 11.52
CA ILE A 222 -15.08 -8.80 12.73
C ILE A 222 -15.89 -8.40 13.95
N ASP A 223 -16.14 -9.37 14.83
CA ASP A 223 -16.53 -9.11 16.20
C ASP A 223 -15.35 -8.47 16.92
N LEU A 224 -15.46 -7.18 17.25
CA LEU A 224 -14.37 -6.48 17.90
C LEU A 224 -13.99 -7.17 19.20
N ASP A 225 -14.91 -7.73 19.97
CA ASP A 225 -14.65 -8.39 21.27
C ASP A 225 -13.73 -9.62 21.14
N SER A 226 -13.67 -10.23 19.96
CA SER A 226 -12.79 -11.38 19.67
C SER A 226 -11.31 -11.02 19.50
N ILE A 227 -10.96 -9.74 19.40
CA ILE A 227 -9.58 -9.27 19.28
C ILE A 227 -8.96 -9.26 20.69
N ASP A 228 -7.81 -9.84 20.90
CA ASP A 228 -7.08 -9.82 22.18
C ASP A 228 -5.59 -9.49 22.00
N ASP A 229 -5.14 -9.27 20.77
CA ASP A 229 -3.81 -8.71 20.48
C ASP A 229 -3.66 -7.35 21.19
N PRO A 230 -2.67 -7.17 22.08
CA PRO A 230 -2.55 -5.96 22.90
C PRO A 230 -2.38 -4.68 22.10
N VAL A 231 -1.72 -4.74 20.94
CA VAL A 231 -1.48 -3.57 20.09
C VAL A 231 -2.78 -3.14 19.42
N CYS A 232 -3.47 -4.06 18.76
CA CYS A 232 -4.76 -3.80 18.12
C CYS A 232 -5.78 -3.31 19.14
N ARG A 233 -5.80 -3.90 20.34
CA ARG A 233 -6.66 -3.44 21.43
C ARG A 233 -6.38 -2.04 21.89
N SER A 234 -5.11 -1.72 22.15
CA SER A 234 -4.75 -0.34 22.53
C SER A 234 -5.15 0.69 21.47
N LEU A 235 -5.13 0.34 20.18
CA LEU A 235 -5.58 1.23 19.11
C LEU A 235 -7.11 1.40 19.10
N ILE A 236 -7.87 0.31 19.28
CA ILE A 236 -9.35 0.35 19.34
C ILE A 236 -9.80 1.16 20.55
N ASP A 237 -9.23 0.91 21.72
CA ASP A 237 -9.56 1.63 22.97
C ASP A 237 -9.36 3.15 22.83
N ARG A 238 -8.33 3.58 22.08
CA ARG A 238 -8.09 5.00 21.80
C ARG A 238 -9.19 5.63 20.95
N PHE A 239 -9.68 4.93 19.93
CA PHE A 239 -10.81 5.41 19.14
C PHE A 239 -12.06 5.49 20.01
N GLU A 240 -12.35 4.46 20.82
CA GLU A 240 -13.52 4.43 21.69
C GLU A 240 -13.50 5.53 22.75
N ALA A 241 -12.35 5.73 23.41
CA ALA A 241 -12.14 6.81 24.37
C ALA A 241 -12.31 8.21 23.76
N ALA A 242 -12.04 8.35 22.46
CA ALA A 242 -12.23 9.58 21.70
C ALA A 242 -13.65 9.74 21.11
N GLY A 243 -14.59 8.83 21.42
CA GLY A 243 -15.95 8.86 20.88
C GLY A 243 -16.03 8.50 19.39
N VAL A 244 -15.02 7.82 18.85
CA VAL A 244 -14.96 7.38 17.45
C VAL A 244 -15.33 5.89 17.38
N ALA A 245 -16.40 5.58 16.67
CA ALA A 245 -16.82 4.20 16.43
C ALA A 245 -15.91 3.55 15.39
N VAL A 246 -15.59 2.28 15.61
CA VAL A 246 -14.73 1.45 14.75
C VAL A 246 -15.54 0.31 14.17
N GLY A 247 -15.41 0.08 12.87
CA GLY A 247 -15.88 -1.12 12.19
C GLY A 247 -14.73 -1.77 11.42
N VAL A 248 -14.56 -3.08 11.58
CA VAL A 248 -13.49 -3.84 10.91
C VAL A 248 -14.12 -4.96 10.10
N TRP A 249 -13.67 -5.08 8.85
CA TRP A 249 -14.01 -6.17 7.96
C TRP A 249 -12.74 -6.89 7.55
N GLU A 250 -12.80 -8.22 7.58
CA GLU A 250 -11.75 -9.04 6.99
C GLU A 250 -11.97 -9.13 5.48
N THR A 251 -10.96 -8.73 4.71
CA THR A 251 -11.03 -8.62 3.25
C THR A 251 -10.16 -9.64 2.53
N THR A 252 -9.55 -10.59 3.26
CA THR A 252 -8.69 -11.64 2.72
C THR A 252 -9.30 -12.27 1.46
N SER A 253 -8.59 -12.17 0.34
CA SER A 253 -8.99 -12.81 -0.91
C SER A 253 -8.54 -14.27 -0.96
N ASP A 254 -8.78 -14.94 -2.07
CA ASP A 254 -8.25 -16.26 -2.39
C ASP A 254 -6.72 -16.34 -2.32
N VAL A 255 -6.01 -15.21 -2.44
CA VAL A 255 -4.57 -15.14 -2.15
C VAL A 255 -4.29 -15.64 -0.74
N GLY A 256 -5.20 -15.46 0.21
CA GLY A 256 -5.10 -16.04 1.56
C GLY A 256 -4.04 -15.39 2.45
N LEU A 257 -3.62 -14.16 2.13
CA LEU A 257 -2.88 -13.32 3.05
C LEU A 257 -3.86 -12.46 3.85
N PRO A 258 -3.72 -12.38 5.19
CA PRO A 258 -4.57 -11.57 6.04
C PRO A 258 -4.67 -10.13 5.52
N ALA A 259 -5.90 -9.69 5.27
CA ALA A 259 -6.20 -8.34 4.87
C ALA A 259 -7.42 -7.82 5.63
N PHE A 260 -7.38 -6.55 6.01
CA PHE A 260 -8.46 -5.89 6.74
C PHE A 260 -8.77 -4.53 6.14
N LEU A 261 -10.04 -4.16 6.21
CA LEU A 261 -10.53 -2.81 5.98
C LEU A 261 -11.13 -2.30 7.30
N CYS A 262 -10.61 -1.18 7.78
CA CYS A 262 -11.09 -0.49 8.96
C CYS A 262 -11.82 0.78 8.55
N ARG A 263 -13.01 1.00 9.11
CA ARG A 263 -13.79 2.23 8.96
C ARG A 263 -13.99 2.87 10.32
N ILE A 264 -13.85 4.20 10.37
CA ILE A 264 -14.08 4.98 11.58
C ILE A 264 -15.02 6.14 11.31
N VAL A 265 -15.88 6.44 12.28
CA VAL A 265 -16.85 7.55 12.24
C VAL A 265 -17.12 8.05 13.65
N GLU A 266 -17.43 9.33 13.83
CA GLU A 266 -17.82 9.85 15.13
C GLU A 266 -19.16 9.27 15.61
N ARG A 267 -19.27 8.97 16.91
CA ARG A 267 -20.50 8.44 17.51
C ARG A 267 -21.58 9.51 17.66
N GLU A 268 -21.19 10.74 17.97
CA GLU A 268 -22.11 11.86 18.17
C GLU A 268 -22.02 12.84 17.01
N ASP A 269 -23.18 13.27 16.49
CA ASP A 269 -23.23 14.26 15.42
C ASP A 269 -23.24 15.65 16.05
N LEU A 270 -22.07 16.10 16.52
CA LEU A 270 -21.94 17.43 17.12
C LEU A 270 -21.72 18.47 15.99
N PRO A 271 -22.52 19.56 15.91
CA PRO A 271 -22.40 20.57 14.85
C PRO A 271 -21.01 21.16 14.67
N GLN A 272 -20.23 21.19 15.75
CA GLN A 272 -18.85 21.67 15.81
C GLN A 272 -17.77 20.60 15.50
N HIS A 273 -18.14 19.33 15.30
CA HIS A 273 -17.23 18.20 15.10
C HIS A 273 -17.55 17.37 13.84
N SER A 274 -18.08 17.96 12.76
CA SER A 274 -18.26 17.18 11.52
C SER A 274 -16.90 16.87 10.86
N ILE A 275 -16.22 15.85 11.40
CA ILE A 275 -15.02 15.25 10.84
C ILE A 275 -15.49 14.03 10.04
N ARG A 276 -15.05 13.96 8.79
CA ARG A 276 -15.45 12.90 7.85
C ARG A 276 -15.20 11.49 8.41
N PRO A 277 -15.99 10.49 7.98
CA PRO A 277 -15.59 9.10 8.14
C PRO A 277 -14.26 8.86 7.42
N ALA A 278 -13.42 8.00 8.01
CA ALA A 278 -12.15 7.64 7.42
C ALA A 278 -12.03 6.12 7.29
N THR A 279 -11.18 5.70 6.36
CA THR A 279 -10.89 4.29 6.09
C THR A 279 -9.39 4.07 6.11
N GLY A 280 -9.00 2.90 6.58
CA GLY A 280 -7.65 2.38 6.43
C GLY A 280 -7.69 0.92 6.01
N MET A 281 -6.65 0.50 5.31
CA MET A 281 -6.49 -0.88 4.85
C MET A 281 -5.15 -1.41 5.36
N GLY A 282 -5.06 -2.73 5.46
CA GLY A 282 -3.83 -3.36 5.91
C GLY A 282 -3.78 -4.81 5.45
N CYS A 283 -2.71 -5.18 4.77
CA CYS A 283 -2.36 -6.57 4.51
C CYS A 283 -0.98 -6.92 5.11
N HIS A 284 -0.87 -8.12 5.64
CA HIS A 284 0.37 -8.68 6.16
C HIS A 284 0.25 -10.20 6.30
N VAL A 285 1.37 -10.93 6.37
CA VAL A 285 1.34 -12.38 6.71
C VAL A 285 0.86 -12.67 8.13
N ALA A 286 0.81 -11.64 8.97
CA ALA A 286 0.46 -11.69 10.39
C ALA A 286 -0.84 -10.90 10.56
N ARG A 287 -1.93 -11.55 11.00
CA ARG A 287 -3.25 -10.90 11.07
C ARG A 287 -3.27 -9.68 11.99
N GLU A 288 -2.53 -9.73 13.09
CA GLU A 288 -2.38 -8.64 14.06
C GLU A 288 -1.65 -7.43 13.46
N ILE A 289 -0.65 -7.67 12.60
CA ILE A 289 0.04 -6.59 11.90
C ILE A 289 -0.85 -6.02 10.78
N ALA A 290 -1.58 -6.87 10.05
CA ALA A 290 -2.52 -6.44 9.03
C ALA A 290 -3.62 -5.54 9.63
N LEU A 291 -4.19 -5.94 10.77
CA LEU A 291 -5.20 -5.16 11.48
C LEU A 291 -4.62 -3.85 12.05
N SER A 292 -3.45 -3.90 12.70
CA SER A 292 -2.76 -2.71 13.21
C SER A 292 -2.50 -1.68 12.09
N ARG A 293 -2.12 -2.12 10.89
CA ARG A 293 -1.96 -1.26 9.71
C ARG A 293 -3.29 -0.62 9.31
N ALA A 294 -4.37 -1.39 9.22
CA ALA A 294 -5.70 -0.85 8.87
C ALA A 294 -6.19 0.19 9.89
N LEU A 295 -6.02 -0.06 11.19
CA LEU A 295 -6.40 0.87 12.27
C LEU A 295 -5.58 2.16 12.22
N THR A 296 -4.25 2.05 12.10
CA THR A 296 -3.35 3.22 12.04
C THR A 296 -3.50 4.01 10.76
N GLU A 297 -3.81 3.36 9.63
CA GLU A 297 -4.13 4.04 8.37
C GLU A 297 -5.48 4.77 8.43
N ALA A 298 -6.48 4.24 9.13
CA ALA A 298 -7.75 4.93 9.35
C ALA A 298 -7.54 6.23 10.15
N ALA A 299 -6.71 6.19 11.21
CA ALA A 299 -6.30 7.38 11.95
C ALA A 299 -5.55 8.37 11.06
N GLN A 300 -4.58 7.91 10.27
CA GLN A 300 -3.81 8.74 9.34
C GLN A 300 -4.71 9.41 8.29
N SER A 301 -5.66 8.68 7.71
CA SER A 301 -6.62 9.18 6.71
C SER A 301 -7.52 10.28 7.30
N ARG A 302 -7.99 10.11 8.54
CA ARG A 302 -8.73 11.14 9.28
C ARG A 302 -7.87 12.38 9.53
N LEU A 303 -6.65 12.20 10.03
CA LEU A 303 -5.74 13.29 10.40
C LEU A 303 -5.23 14.08 9.19
N THR A 304 -5.00 13.41 8.06
CA THR A 304 -4.63 14.04 6.79
C THR A 304 -5.68 15.07 6.36
N PHE A 305 -6.96 14.76 6.57
CA PHE A 305 -8.08 15.66 6.26
C PHE A 305 -8.16 16.83 7.26
N ILE A 306 -8.08 16.54 8.56
CA ILE A 306 -8.09 17.59 9.61
C ILE A 306 -6.96 18.59 9.39
N ALA A 307 -5.76 18.10 9.05
CA ALA A 307 -4.60 18.94 8.83
C ALA A 307 -4.65 19.75 7.52
N GLY A 308 -5.56 19.44 6.59
CA GLY A 308 -5.59 20.05 5.26
C GLY A 308 -4.27 19.85 4.49
N ALA A 309 -3.65 18.69 4.67
CA ALA A 309 -2.24 18.44 4.34
C ALA A 309 -1.95 18.17 2.86
N ARG A 310 -2.99 17.89 2.06
CA ARG A 310 -2.89 17.41 0.68
C ARG A 310 -3.26 18.52 -0.30
N ASP A 311 -2.36 18.78 -1.25
CA ASP A 311 -2.54 19.76 -2.32
C ASP A 311 -3.42 19.23 -3.47
N ASP A 312 -3.65 17.91 -3.52
CA ASP A 312 -4.36 17.20 -4.58
C ASP A 312 -5.82 16.85 -4.23
N MET A 313 -6.33 17.37 -3.11
CA MET A 313 -7.72 17.19 -2.70
C MET A 313 -8.55 18.45 -3.06
N PRO A 314 -9.41 18.43 -4.10
CA PRO A 314 -10.23 19.57 -4.48
C PRO A 314 -11.38 19.81 -3.48
N ARG A 315 -11.90 21.06 -3.43
CA ARG A 315 -13.05 21.43 -2.58
C ARG A 315 -14.24 20.46 -2.68
N ALA A 316 -14.59 20.05 -3.90
CA ALA A 316 -15.71 19.14 -4.13
C ALA A 316 -15.51 17.77 -3.44
N GLU A 317 -14.25 17.34 -3.27
CA GLU A 317 -13.94 16.14 -2.50
C GLU A 317 -14.15 16.37 -1.00
N TYR A 318 -13.77 17.54 -0.47
CA TYR A 318 -14.10 17.91 0.92
C TYR A 318 -15.61 17.92 1.17
N GLU A 319 -16.39 18.54 0.28
CA GLU A 319 -17.85 18.65 0.40
C GLU A 319 -18.53 17.28 0.34
N ARG A 320 -18.10 16.39 -0.55
CA ARG A 320 -18.62 15.01 -0.65
C ARG A 320 -18.41 14.21 0.63
N HIS A 321 -17.25 14.39 1.27
CA HIS A 321 -16.91 13.69 2.52
C HIS A 321 -17.64 14.23 3.76
N LEU A 322 -18.18 15.45 3.68
CA LEU A 322 -18.98 16.08 4.71
C LEU A 322 -20.50 15.93 4.46
N ASP A 323 -20.89 15.15 3.45
CA ASP A 323 -22.29 14.87 3.14
C ASP A 323 -22.96 14.14 4.32
N PRO A 324 -24.00 14.74 4.95
CA PRO A 324 -24.70 14.13 6.08
C PRO A 324 -25.29 12.75 5.76
N ALA A 325 -25.70 12.51 4.51
CA ALA A 325 -26.24 11.21 4.11
C ALA A 325 -25.15 10.13 4.12
N ASN A 326 -23.91 10.49 3.72
CA ASN A 326 -22.77 9.60 3.83
C ASN A 326 -22.43 9.33 5.30
N HIS A 327 -22.34 10.35 6.15
CA HIS A 327 -22.12 10.16 7.60
C HIS A 327 -23.14 9.21 8.21
N ALA A 328 -24.44 9.45 7.98
CA ALA A 328 -25.51 8.62 8.50
C ALA A 328 -25.40 7.16 8.02
N ARG A 329 -25.05 6.94 6.75
CA ARG A 329 -24.84 5.59 6.20
C ARG A 329 -23.68 4.87 6.88
N TRP A 330 -22.56 5.55 7.10
CA TRP A 330 -21.39 4.96 7.75
C TRP A 330 -21.66 4.67 9.23
N LYS A 331 -22.34 5.59 9.90
CA LYS A 331 -22.79 5.43 11.27
C LYS A 331 -23.70 4.22 11.43
N ALA A 332 -24.72 4.09 10.58
CA ALA A 332 -25.59 2.91 10.59
C ALA A 332 -24.81 1.62 10.33
N LEU A 333 -23.91 1.64 9.35
CA LEU A 333 -23.08 0.48 9.02
C LEU A 333 -22.18 0.05 10.19
N ILE A 334 -21.60 1.00 10.93
CA ILE A 334 -20.62 0.75 11.99
C ILE A 334 -21.30 0.55 13.34
N VAL A 335 -22.13 1.49 13.78
CA VAL A 335 -22.75 1.48 15.11
C VAL A 335 -23.85 0.43 15.22
N ASP A 336 -24.69 0.28 14.20
CA ASP A 336 -25.84 -0.63 14.27
C ASP A 336 -25.51 -2.05 13.76
N GLY A 337 -24.45 -2.19 12.97
CA GLY A 337 -24.02 -3.51 12.50
C GLY A 337 -23.35 -4.33 13.62
N ALA A 338 -23.59 -5.64 13.61
CA ALA A 338 -22.96 -6.58 14.53
C ALA A 338 -21.86 -7.38 13.82
N GLY A 339 -20.65 -7.38 14.36
CA GLY A 339 -19.60 -8.31 13.94
C GLY A 339 -19.96 -9.73 14.37
N ARG A 340 -19.63 -10.71 13.53
CA ARG A 340 -19.89 -12.14 13.82
C ARG A 340 -18.71 -13.05 13.48
N ARG A 341 -17.76 -12.56 12.67
CA ARG A 341 -16.55 -13.29 12.36
C ARG A 341 -15.54 -13.09 13.48
N SER A 342 -14.94 -14.19 13.95
CA SER A 342 -13.88 -14.10 14.94
C SER A 342 -12.61 -13.57 14.29
N PHE A 343 -11.86 -12.72 14.99
CA PHE A 343 -10.52 -12.29 14.61
C PHE A 343 -9.59 -13.49 14.34
N TYR A 344 -9.83 -14.59 15.04
CA TYR A 344 -9.07 -15.83 14.91
C TYR A 344 -9.40 -16.67 13.67
N ASP A 345 -10.49 -16.37 12.96
CA ASP A 345 -10.86 -17.06 11.71
C ASP A 345 -9.99 -16.59 10.52
N CYS A 346 -9.42 -15.39 10.58
CA CYS A 346 -8.48 -14.87 9.58
C CYS A 346 -7.15 -15.64 9.65
N PRO A 347 -6.48 -16.04 8.55
CA PRO A 347 -5.24 -16.81 8.64
C PRO A 347 -4.09 -16.06 9.33
N THR A 348 -3.01 -16.76 9.69
CA THR A 348 -1.72 -16.13 10.02
C THR A 348 -0.60 -17.11 9.67
N SER A 349 0.48 -16.60 9.10
CA SER A 349 1.61 -17.40 8.60
C SER A 349 2.91 -16.65 8.82
N THR A 350 3.31 -16.50 10.09
CA THR A 350 4.54 -15.77 10.44
C THR A 350 5.74 -16.71 10.52
N ALA A 351 6.84 -16.31 9.90
CA ALA A 351 8.13 -17.00 10.01
C ALA A 351 9.14 -16.20 10.87
N PRO A 352 10.28 -16.78 11.29
CA PRO A 352 11.30 -16.01 12.02
C PRO A 352 11.99 -14.91 11.18
N THR A 353 11.98 -15.04 9.85
CA THR A 353 12.74 -14.20 8.91
C THR A 353 11.81 -13.60 7.86
N ILE A 354 12.13 -12.40 7.36
CA ILE A 354 11.34 -11.76 6.30
C ILE A 354 11.48 -12.52 4.97
N GLU A 355 12.60 -13.19 4.69
CA GLU A 355 12.76 -14.05 3.50
C GLU A 355 11.72 -15.16 3.46
N ALA A 356 11.52 -15.85 4.58
CA ALA A 356 10.51 -16.89 4.68
C ALA A 356 9.08 -16.34 4.58
N ASP A 357 8.81 -15.15 5.12
CA ASP A 357 7.52 -14.47 4.91
C ASP A 357 7.32 -14.13 3.42
N LEU A 358 8.34 -13.62 2.74
CA LEU A 358 8.28 -13.31 1.31
C LEU A 358 8.08 -14.56 0.47
N ALA A 359 8.79 -15.65 0.78
CA ALA A 359 8.59 -16.94 0.12
C ALA A 359 7.13 -17.41 0.24
N HIS A 360 6.54 -17.31 1.45
CA HIS A 360 5.13 -17.60 1.65
C HIS A 360 4.22 -16.70 0.80
N GLN A 361 4.45 -15.38 0.79
CA GLN A 361 3.67 -14.44 -0.03
C GLN A 361 3.71 -14.79 -1.51
N LEU A 362 4.89 -15.12 -2.05
CA LEU A 362 5.06 -15.52 -3.44
C LEU A 362 4.37 -16.86 -3.75
N ASP A 363 4.43 -17.83 -2.84
CA ASP A 363 3.72 -19.10 -2.99
C ASP A 363 2.20 -18.93 -2.97
N ARG A 364 1.70 -18.02 -2.13
CA ARG A 364 0.27 -17.64 -2.11
C ARG A 364 -0.18 -17.02 -3.43
N LEU A 365 0.64 -16.16 -4.05
CA LEU A 365 0.36 -15.63 -5.40
C LEU A 365 0.33 -16.75 -6.45
N ARG A 366 1.33 -17.65 -6.46
CA ARG A 366 1.35 -18.81 -7.38
C ARG A 366 0.09 -19.68 -7.24
N ALA A 367 -0.35 -19.91 -6.01
CA ALA A 367 -1.51 -20.76 -5.73
C ALA A 367 -2.82 -20.27 -6.36
N VAL A 368 -2.94 -18.97 -6.67
CA VAL A 368 -4.11 -18.37 -7.33
C VAL A 368 -3.89 -18.07 -8.82
N GLY A 369 -2.85 -18.63 -9.42
CA GLY A 369 -2.57 -18.49 -10.86
C GLY A 369 -1.91 -17.16 -11.25
N ILE A 370 -1.29 -16.47 -10.29
CA ILE A 370 -0.38 -15.36 -10.59
C ILE A 370 0.98 -15.97 -10.93
N GLY A 371 1.37 -15.84 -12.19
CA GLY A 371 2.60 -16.42 -12.72
C GLY A 371 3.80 -15.47 -12.74
N GLU A 372 3.59 -14.18 -12.48
CA GLU A 372 4.62 -13.15 -12.64
C GLU A 372 4.57 -12.15 -11.47
N ALA A 373 5.73 -11.83 -10.90
CA ALA A 373 5.90 -10.72 -9.97
C ALA A 373 7.29 -10.12 -10.21
N VAL A 374 7.34 -8.90 -10.78
CA VAL A 374 8.60 -8.29 -11.24
C VAL A 374 9.01 -7.17 -10.29
N ALA A 375 10.19 -7.28 -9.69
CA ALA A 375 10.78 -6.24 -8.85
C ALA A 375 11.82 -5.42 -9.63
N VAL A 376 11.55 -4.14 -9.83
CA VAL A 376 12.53 -3.16 -10.32
C VAL A 376 13.24 -2.55 -9.11
N ASP A 377 14.56 -2.73 -9.05
CA ASP A 377 15.39 -2.21 -7.95
C ASP A 377 15.74 -0.74 -8.20
N LEU A 378 15.12 0.15 -7.43
CA LEU A 378 15.33 1.60 -7.49
C LEU A 378 16.38 2.07 -6.48
N THR A 379 17.12 1.16 -5.86
CA THR A 379 18.19 1.48 -4.91
C THR A 379 19.25 2.32 -5.59
N ARG A 380 19.60 3.43 -4.96
CA ARG A 380 20.68 4.32 -5.39
C ARG A 380 21.92 4.03 -4.55
N PRO A 381 23.04 3.57 -5.16
CA PRO A 381 24.24 3.16 -4.43
C PRO A 381 24.79 4.22 -3.48
N GLU A 382 24.65 5.50 -3.82
CA GLU A 382 25.10 6.64 -3.02
C GLU A 382 24.35 6.82 -1.69
N PHE A 383 23.15 6.23 -1.55
CA PHE A 383 22.38 6.26 -0.30
C PHE A 383 22.36 4.90 0.41
N GLY A 384 22.45 3.80 -0.34
CA GLY A 384 22.39 2.45 0.22
C GLY A 384 21.06 2.16 0.95
N ILE A 385 19.97 2.80 0.53
CA ILE A 385 18.62 2.56 1.03
C ILE A 385 17.85 1.73 0.01
N PRO A 386 17.49 0.47 0.33
CA PRO A 386 16.68 -0.37 -0.54
C PRO A 386 15.32 0.29 -0.86
N VAL A 387 15.07 0.51 -2.14
CA VAL A 387 13.76 0.94 -2.67
C VAL A 387 13.46 0.08 -3.89
N VAL A 388 12.25 -0.47 -3.95
CA VAL A 388 11.82 -1.32 -5.06
C VAL A 388 10.44 -0.89 -5.56
N ARG A 389 10.19 -1.12 -6.84
CA ARG A 389 8.85 -1.18 -7.42
C ARG A 389 8.54 -2.63 -7.75
N VAL A 390 7.45 -3.17 -7.23
CA VAL A 390 6.94 -4.48 -7.65
C VAL A 390 5.74 -4.29 -8.57
N VAL A 391 5.70 -5.04 -9.68
CA VAL A 391 4.57 -5.13 -10.60
C VAL A 391 4.12 -6.58 -10.67
N VAL A 392 2.84 -6.84 -10.40
CA VAL A 392 2.26 -8.19 -10.39
C VAL A 392 1.09 -8.23 -11.37
N PRO A 393 1.32 -8.66 -12.62
CA PRO A 393 0.24 -8.89 -13.58
C PRO A 393 -0.80 -9.88 -13.04
N GLY A 394 -2.07 -9.50 -13.11
CA GLY A 394 -3.22 -10.30 -12.70
C GLY A 394 -3.81 -9.94 -11.34
N LEU A 395 -3.14 -9.11 -10.53
CA LEU A 395 -3.76 -8.49 -9.36
C LEU A 395 -4.60 -7.28 -9.76
N GLU A 396 -5.70 -7.04 -9.05
CA GLU A 396 -6.48 -5.82 -9.24
C GLU A 396 -5.72 -4.58 -8.76
N GLY A 397 -5.97 -3.44 -9.40
CA GLY A 397 -5.50 -2.13 -9.00
C GLY A 397 -6.39 -1.51 -7.92
N ALA A 398 -6.15 -0.23 -7.63
CA ALA A 398 -7.00 0.53 -6.72
C ALA A 398 -8.30 0.95 -7.44
N ASP A 399 -9.43 0.39 -7.02
CA ASP A 399 -10.78 0.66 -7.58
C ASP A 399 -11.28 2.09 -7.34
N GLU A 400 -10.63 2.82 -6.44
CA GLU A 400 -10.95 4.23 -6.16
C GLU A 400 -10.48 5.19 -7.27
N SER A 401 -9.62 4.73 -8.18
CA SER A 401 -9.28 5.50 -9.38
C SER A 401 -10.46 5.47 -10.36
N PRO A 402 -11.04 6.63 -10.74
CA PRO A 402 -12.27 6.70 -11.54
C PRO A 402 -12.13 6.07 -12.93
N ASP A 403 -10.90 6.04 -13.44
CA ASP A 403 -10.58 5.52 -14.76
C ASP A 403 -10.07 4.07 -14.71
N TYR A 404 -10.00 3.44 -13.54
CA TYR A 404 -9.52 2.06 -13.45
C TYR A 404 -10.49 1.07 -14.10
N LEU A 405 -9.94 0.18 -14.94
CA LEU A 405 -10.68 -0.94 -15.51
C LEU A 405 -10.40 -2.20 -14.70
N LEU A 406 -11.47 -2.86 -14.25
CA LEU A 406 -11.38 -4.14 -13.54
C LEU A 406 -10.63 -5.17 -14.38
N GLY A 407 -9.69 -5.84 -13.73
CA GLY A 407 -8.95 -6.97 -14.28
C GLY A 407 -9.78 -8.25 -14.28
N GLU A 408 -9.11 -9.36 -14.65
CA GLU A 408 -9.76 -10.67 -14.74
C GLU A 408 -10.39 -11.11 -13.42
N ARG A 409 -9.75 -10.83 -12.27
CA ARG A 409 -10.22 -11.29 -10.97
C ARG A 409 -11.48 -10.53 -10.55
N GLY A 410 -11.51 -9.22 -10.75
CA GLY A 410 -12.66 -8.37 -10.52
C GLY A 410 -13.84 -8.73 -11.44
N LEU A 411 -13.57 -8.95 -12.73
CA LEU A 411 -14.59 -9.40 -13.69
C LEU A 411 -15.18 -10.75 -13.33
N ARG A 412 -14.36 -11.73 -12.91
CA ARG A 412 -14.84 -13.03 -12.42
C ARG A 412 -15.70 -12.88 -11.17
N SER A 413 -15.29 -12.02 -10.24
CA SER A 413 -16.07 -11.72 -9.04
C SER A 413 -17.44 -11.11 -9.36
N LEU A 414 -17.52 -10.20 -10.34
CA LEU A 414 -18.80 -9.64 -10.81
C LEU A 414 -19.66 -10.67 -11.56
N GLY A 415 -19.03 -11.51 -12.39
CA GLY A 415 -19.71 -12.57 -13.14
C GLY A 415 -20.36 -13.61 -12.23
N ALA A 416 -19.66 -14.04 -11.18
CA ALA A 416 -20.21 -14.95 -10.16
C ALA A 416 -21.48 -14.36 -9.52
N ARG A 417 -21.43 -13.07 -9.15
CA ARG A 417 -22.57 -12.34 -8.58
C ARG A 417 -23.76 -12.21 -9.54
N ALA A 418 -23.51 -12.05 -10.84
CA ALA A 418 -24.59 -11.98 -11.84
C ALA A 418 -25.29 -13.34 -11.99
N MET A 419 -24.55 -14.45 -11.91
CA MET A 419 -25.10 -15.81 -11.97
C MET A 419 -25.87 -16.17 -10.70
N GLU A 420 -25.38 -15.80 -9.51
CA GLU A 420 -26.10 -16.02 -8.23
C GLU A 420 -27.43 -15.26 -8.15
N LYS A 421 -27.55 -14.10 -8.80
CA LYS A 421 -28.83 -13.37 -8.88
C LYS A 421 -29.82 -13.96 -9.89
N ALA A 422 -29.34 -14.78 -10.84
CA ALA A 422 -30.15 -15.37 -11.90
C ALA A 422 -30.66 -16.78 -11.56
N ALA A 423 -30.04 -17.44 -10.56
CA ALA A 423 -30.49 -18.68 -9.96
C ALA A 423 -31.50 -18.42 -8.84
#